data_AF-A0A7Y3EPD7-F1
#
_entry.id   AF-A0A7Y3EPD7-F1
#
_cell.length_a   1.000
_cell.length_b   1.000
_cell.length_c   1.000
_cell.angle_alpha   90.00
_cell.angle_beta   90.00
_cell.angle_gamma   90.00
#
_symmetry.space_group_name_H-M   'P 1'
#
loop_
_entity.id
_entity.type
_entity.pdbx_description
1 polymer ?
#
loop_
_entity_poly.entity_id
_entity_poly.type
_entity_poly.pdbx_seq_one_letter_code
_entity_poly.pdbx_strand_id
1 'polypeptide(L)'
;YKLTLKELLDEREQSVNWLKSLDNPDWGLFFEHPKIGRMNAGYYVQNWLAHDYLHIRQINRLKYEFHREQSDSDLDFAGKW
;
A
#
# COMPACT_ATOMS: atom_id res chain seq x y z
N TYR A 1 10.17 -14.14 4.36
CA TYR A 1 9.92 -12.85 3.68
C TYR A 1 10.40 -12.82 2.22
N LYS A 2 11.57 -13.38 1.86
CA LYS A 2 12.10 -13.28 0.49
C LYS A 2 11.14 -13.84 -0.59
N LEU A 3 10.53 -15.00 -0.35
CA LEU A 3 9.54 -15.58 -1.26
C LEU A 3 8.29 -14.71 -1.40
N THR A 4 7.64 -14.37 -0.28
CA THR A 4 6.45 -13.52 -0.25
C THR A 4 6.66 -12.14 -0.89
N LEU A 5 7.84 -11.53 -0.68
CA LEU A 5 8.18 -10.27 -1.33
C LEU A 5 8.30 -10.44 -2.84
N LYS A 6 8.93 -11.52 -3.31
CA LYS A 6 9.02 -11.82 -4.74
C LYS A 6 7.62 -11.99 -5.33
N GLU A 7 6.77 -12.81 -4.71
CA GLU A 7 5.39 -13.06 -5.16
C GLU A 7 4.58 -11.75 -5.20
N LEU A 8 4.70 -10.89 -4.20
CA LEU A 8 4.05 -9.58 -4.18
C LEU A 8 4.51 -8.68 -5.33
N LEU A 9 5.82 -8.65 -5.62
CA LEU A 9 6.38 -7.85 -6.71
C LEU A 9 5.97 -8.39 -8.08
N ASP A 10 5.99 -9.70 -8.26
CA ASP A 10 5.56 -10.35 -9.50
C ASP A 10 4.07 -10.08 -9.77
N GLU A 11 3.21 -10.17 -8.75
CA GLU A 11 1.79 -9.87 -8.85
C GLU A 11 1.55 -8.38 -9.13
N ARG A 12 2.32 -7.49 -8.48
CA ARG A 12 2.23 -6.04 -8.73
C ARG A 12 2.58 -5.70 -10.17
N GLU A 13 3.63 -6.29 -10.72
CA GLU A 13 4.03 -6.08 -12.11
C GLU A 13 2.91 -6.52 -13.08
N GLN A 14 2.38 -7.73 -12.89
CA GLN A 14 1.28 -8.27 -13.71
C GLN A 14 0.05 -7.36 -13.67
N SER A 15 -0.38 -6.95 -12.47
CA SER A 15 -1.53 -6.08 -12.28
C SER A 15 -1.34 -4.70 -12.93
N VAL A 16 -0.18 -4.06 -12.79
CA VAL A 16 0.10 -2.76 -13.41
C VAL A 16 0.17 -2.88 -14.93
N ASN A 17 0.75 -3.95 -15.46
CA ASN A 17 0.77 -4.21 -16.90
C ASN A 17 -0.64 -4.40 -17.45
N TRP A 18 -1.50 -5.13 -16.74
CA TRP A 18 -2.91 -5.28 -17.10
C TRP A 18 -3.63 -3.93 -17.11
N LEU A 19 -3.50 -3.10 -16.06
CA LEU A 19 -4.11 -1.76 -16.01
C LEU A 19 -3.67 -0.86 -17.18
N LYS A 20 -2.39 -0.93 -17.57
CA LYS A 20 -1.84 -0.17 -18.70
C LYS A 20 -2.31 -0.67 -20.06
N SER A 21 -2.74 -1.94 -20.14
CA SER A 21 -3.24 -2.53 -21.39
C SER A 21 -4.70 -2.19 -21.69
N LEU A 22 -5.44 -1.60 -20.74
CA LEU A 22 -6.84 -1.22 -20.93
C LEU A 22 -6.94 -0.08 -21.95
N ASP A 23 -7.76 -0.27 -22.99
CA ASP A 23 -8.07 0.77 -23.96
C ASP A 23 -9.26 1.60 -23.49
N ASN A 24 -9.04 2.91 -23.33
CA ASN A 24 -10.02 3.90 -22.86
C ASN A 24 -10.90 3.43 -21.66
N PRO A 25 -10.31 3.01 -20.52
CA PRO A 25 -11.09 2.51 -19.38
C PRO A 25 -11.95 3.62 -18.74
N ASP A 26 -13.21 3.29 -18.46
CA ASP A 26 -14.09 4.16 -17.66
C ASP A 26 -13.83 3.98 -16.16
N TRP A 27 -13.03 4.87 -15.58
CA TRP A 27 -12.75 4.89 -14.15
C TRP A 27 -13.95 5.27 -13.28
N GLY A 28 -15.00 5.84 -13.86
CA GLY A 28 -16.27 6.14 -13.21
C GLY A 28 -17.22 4.94 -13.13
N LEU A 29 -16.91 3.85 -13.85
CA LEU A 29 -17.67 2.60 -13.78
C LEU A 29 -17.69 2.10 -12.34
N PHE A 30 -18.87 1.77 -11.86
CA PHE A 30 -19.09 1.46 -10.45
C PHE A 30 -19.80 0.15 -10.25
N PHE A 31 -19.52 -0.44 -9.09
CA PHE A 31 -20.22 -1.58 -8.55
C PHE A 31 -20.92 -1.16 -7.26
N GLU A 32 -22.16 -1.59 -7.08
CA GLU A 32 -22.89 -1.42 -5.83
C GLU A 32 -22.56 -2.59 -4.90
N HIS A 33 -21.64 -2.35 -3.96
CA HIS A 33 -21.33 -3.36 -2.97
C HIS A 33 -22.41 -3.39 -1.89
N PRO A 34 -22.97 -4.57 -1.54
CA PRO A 34 -24.14 -4.70 -0.68
C PRO A 34 -23.98 -4.12 0.75
N LYS A 35 -22.75 -3.88 1.20
CA LYS A 35 -22.44 -3.36 2.54
C LYS A 35 -21.88 -1.93 2.58
N ILE A 36 -21.16 -1.52 1.55
CA ILE A 36 -20.35 -0.27 1.56
C ILE A 36 -20.80 0.71 0.47
N GLY A 37 -21.81 0.32 -0.33
CA GLY A 37 -22.43 1.15 -1.33
C GLY A 37 -21.59 1.28 -2.59
N ARG A 38 -21.77 2.41 -3.28
CA ARG A 38 -21.22 2.70 -4.59
C ARG A 38 -19.70 2.83 -4.55
N MET A 39 -19.02 1.98 -5.31
CA MET A 39 -17.57 2.02 -5.45
C MET A 39 -17.19 2.05 -6.93
N ASN A 40 -16.50 3.09 -7.36
CA ASN A 40 -16.01 3.19 -8.75
C ASN A 40 -14.61 2.60 -8.90
N ALA A 41 -14.25 2.25 -10.14
CA ALA A 41 -12.95 1.65 -10.46
C ALA A 41 -11.77 2.55 -10.04
N GLY A 42 -11.89 3.87 -10.23
CA GLY A 42 -10.87 4.84 -9.82
C GLY A 42 -10.59 4.84 -8.32
N TYR A 43 -11.64 4.72 -7.51
CA TYR A 43 -11.55 4.62 -6.05
C TYR A 43 -10.67 3.43 -5.64
N TYR A 44 -10.84 2.26 -6.26
CA TYR A 44 -10.05 1.08 -5.94
C TYR A 44 -8.56 1.28 -6.26
N VAL A 45 -8.23 1.80 -7.44
CA VAL A 45 -6.83 2.01 -7.84
C VAL A 45 -6.13 3.02 -6.93
N GLN A 46 -6.82 4.12 -6.57
CA GLN A 46 -6.27 5.14 -5.68
C GLN A 46 -6.07 4.59 -4.26
N ASN A 47 -7.05 3.87 -3.72
CA ASN A 47 -6.95 3.30 -2.37
C ASN A 47 -5.95 2.15 -2.30
N TRP A 48 -5.70 1.44 -3.42
CA TRP A 48 -4.69 0.40 -3.45
C TRP A 48 -3.29 0.97 -3.16
N LEU A 49 -2.91 2.06 -3.83
CA LEU A 49 -1.61 2.69 -3.56
C LEU A 49 -1.54 3.27 -2.15
N ALA A 50 -2.63 3.88 -1.67
CA ALA A 50 -2.70 4.38 -0.30
C ALA A 50 -2.53 3.26 0.75
N HIS A 51 -3.13 2.09 0.50
CA HIS A 51 -3.02 0.91 1.35
C HIS A 51 -1.57 0.41 1.45
N ASP A 52 -0.82 0.39 0.34
CA ASP A 52 0.60 0.05 0.37
C ASP A 52 1.40 1.01 1.27
N TYR A 53 1.15 2.31 1.14
CA TYR A 53 1.82 3.32 1.97
C TYR A 53 1.53 3.12 3.46
N LEU A 54 0.30 2.74 3.82
CA LEU A 54 -0.06 2.45 5.21
C LEU A 54 0.72 1.24 5.76
N HIS A 55 0.88 0.18 4.98
CA HIS A 55 1.66 -0.99 5.41
C HIS A 55 3.16 -0.73 5.49
N ILE A 56 3.72 0.02 4.53
CA ILE A 56 5.13 0.44 4.59
C ILE A 56 5.36 1.31 5.85
N ARG A 57 4.44 2.23 6.14
CA ARG A 57 4.47 3.05 7.37
C ARG A 57 4.41 2.20 8.63
N GLN A 58 3.54 1.19 8.68
CA GLN A 58 3.44 0.27 9.83
C GLN A 58 4.74 -0.50 10.07
N ILE A 59 5.37 -1.04 9.01
CA ILE A 59 6.63 -1.77 9.12
C ILE A 59 7.75 -0.85 9.59
N ASN A 60 7.85 0.36 9.04
CA ASN A 60 8.87 1.33 9.44
C ASN A 60 8.69 1.78 10.89
N ARG A 61 7.45 1.99 11.33
CA ARG A 61 7.13 2.30 12.73
C ARG A 61 7.65 1.22 13.66
N LEU A 62 7.34 -0.04 13.38
CA LEU A 62 7.78 -1.16 14.22
C LEU A 62 9.31 -1.24 14.31
N LYS A 63 10.00 -1.03 13.19
CA LYS A 63 11.47 -1.01 13.17
C LYS A 63 12.06 0.16 13.94
N TYR A 64 11.46 1.34 13.82
CA TYR A 64 11.86 2.53 14.56
C TYR A 64 11.68 2.33 16.06
N GLU A 65 10.50 1.86 16.49
CA GLU A 65 10.21 1.57 17.89
C GLU A 65 11.18 0.52 18.44
N PHE A 66 11.41 -0.58 17.72
CA PHE A 66 12.39 -1.58 18.12
C PHE A 66 13.81 -1.00 18.25
N HIS A 67 14.27 -0.20 17.30
CA HIS A 67 15.58 0.44 17.37
C HIS A 67 15.70 1.38 18.58
N ARG A 68 14.65 2.16 18.85
CA ARG A 68 14.59 3.05 20.02
C ARG A 68 14.72 2.27 21.32
N GLU A 69 13.98 1.18 21.49
CA GLU A 69 14.06 0.34 22.70
C GLU A 69 15.42 -0.37 22.87
N GLN A 70 16.20 -0.51 21.79
CA GLN A 70 17.55 -1.10 21.83
C GLN A 70 18.68 -0.05 21.94
N SER A 71 18.34 1.24 21.97
CA SER A 71 19.32 2.33 21.98
C SER A 71 19.41 2.95 23.37
N ASP A 72 20.63 3.23 23.84
CA ASP A 72 20.88 3.91 25.12
C ASP A 72 20.70 5.44 25.03
N SER A 73 20.61 5.98 23.81
CA SER A 73 20.45 7.41 23.53
C SER A 73 19.06 7.73 22.96
N ASP A 74 18.54 8.90 23.30
CA ASP A 74 17.36 9.45 22.65
C ASP A 74 17.58 9.64 21.15
N LEU A 75 16.56 9.30 20.35
CA LEU A 75 16.57 9.40 18.89
C LEU A 75 15.91 10.69 18.37
N ASP A 76 15.48 11.59 19.26
CA ASP A 76 14.77 12.84 18.92
C ASP A 76 15.51 13.74 17.90
N PHE A 77 16.85 13.66 17.78
CA PHE A 77 17.61 14.39 16.76
C PHE A 77 17.20 14.00 15.32
N ALA A 78 16.83 12.73 15.10
CA ALA A 78 16.37 12.25 13.79
C ALA A 78 14.92 12.67 13.48
N GLY A 79 14.24 13.33 14.42
CA GLY A 79 12.82 13.66 14.38
C GLY A 79 11.96 12.65 15.13
N LYS A 80 10.71 13.04 15.37
CA LYS A 80 9.72 12.20 16.07
C LYS A 80 8.90 11.40 15.07
N TRP A 81 8.59 10.16 15.43
CA TRP A 81 7.76 9.24 14.66
C TRP A 81 6.30 9.26 15.10
#